data_AF-A0A2R9SPT5-F1
#
_entry.id   AF-A0A2R9SPT5-F1
#
_cell.length_a   1.000
_cell.length_b   1.000
_cell.length_c   1.000
_cell.angle_alpha   90.00
_cell.angle_beta   90.00
_cell.angle_gamma   90.00
#
_symmetry.space_group_name_H-M   'P 1'
#
loop_
_entity.id
_entity.type
_entity.pdbx_description
1 polymer ?
#
loop_
_entity_poly.entity_id
_entity_poly.type
_entity_poly.pdbx_seq_one_letter_code
_entity_poly.pdbx_strand_id
1 'polypeptide(L)'
;MLLRQRGEDMRTSVEGAQRISYCLKRRPIITSLMHAEELPAVLATESNIVFILKTDIFMIESIVEQISEAGKLSFVHFDLIEGIGKDKTGVRYLAEKAGIDGIVTTKNTAIVGRQKNWAC
;
A
#
# COMPACT_ATOMS: atom_id res chain seq x y z
N MET A 1 15.54 -3.60 -18.59
CA MET A 1 16.10 -2.30 -18.14
C MET A 1 15.04 -1.20 -18.04
N LEU A 2 14.17 -1.00 -19.04
CA LEU A 2 13.15 0.08 -19.07
C LEU A 2 11.98 -0.05 -18.06
N LEU A 3 11.61 -1.27 -17.64
CA LEU A 3 10.55 -1.47 -16.63
C LEU A 3 11.04 -1.20 -15.19
N ARG A 4 12.35 -1.35 -14.94
CA ARG A 4 12.97 -1.13 -13.63
C ARG A 4 13.14 0.37 -13.34
N GLN A 5 13.47 1.16 -14.37
CA GLN A 5 13.54 2.63 -14.28
C GLN A 5 12.16 3.28 -14.03
N ARG A 6 11.06 2.69 -14.53
CA ARG A 6 9.70 3.21 -14.26
C ARG A 6 9.26 3.07 -12.81
N GLY A 7 9.77 2.08 -12.08
CA GLY A 7 9.50 1.90 -10.65
C GLY A 7 10.28 2.87 -9.76
N GLU A 8 11.50 3.24 -10.17
CA GLU A 8 12.36 4.21 -9.47
C GLU A 8 11.93 5.66 -9.72
N ASP A 9 11.57 6.04 -10.95
CA ASP A 9 11.16 7.42 -11.31
C ASP A 9 9.87 7.89 -10.63
N MET A 10 9.03 6.96 -10.15
CA MET A 10 7.77 7.30 -9.49
C MET A 10 7.93 7.58 -7.98
N ARG A 11 9.14 7.35 -7.41
CA ARG A 11 9.39 7.54 -5.98
C ARG A 11 9.82 8.97 -5.61
N THR A 12 10.32 9.79 -6.54
CA THR A 12 11.16 10.93 -6.19
C THR A 12 10.61 12.35 -6.39
N SER A 13 9.39 12.59 -6.90
CA SER A 13 8.93 14.00 -7.10
C SER A 13 7.43 14.28 -7.12
N VAL A 14 6.57 13.33 -6.73
CA VAL A 14 5.12 13.45 -6.93
C VAL A 14 4.42 13.31 -5.58
N GLU A 15 3.71 14.35 -5.11
CA GLU A 15 2.90 14.30 -3.88
C GLU A 15 2.05 13.02 -3.88
N GLY A 16 1.97 12.27 -2.77
CA GLY A 16 1.31 10.95 -2.76
C GLY A 16 -0.11 10.93 -3.37
N ALA A 17 -0.86 12.03 -3.23
CA ALA A 17 -2.18 12.20 -3.85
C ALA A 17 -2.14 12.20 -5.39
N GLN A 18 -1.11 12.79 -6.00
CA GLN A 18 -0.93 12.82 -7.45
C GLN A 18 -0.62 11.43 -8.02
N ARG A 19 0.15 10.59 -7.29
CA ARG A 19 0.39 9.18 -7.66
C ARG A 19 -0.90 8.38 -7.70
N ILE A 20 -1.73 8.48 -6.67
CA ILE A 20 -3.04 7.79 -6.61
C ILE A 20 -3.93 8.27 -7.76
N SER A 21 -4.01 9.58 -7.98
CA SER A 21 -4.80 10.16 -9.08
C SER A 21 -4.34 9.64 -10.44
N TYR A 22 -3.03 9.58 -10.68
CA TYR A 22 -2.46 9.02 -11.91
C TYR A 22 -2.84 7.54 -12.11
N CYS A 23 -2.68 6.72 -11.07
CA CYS A 23 -3.03 5.29 -11.10
C CYS A 23 -4.51 5.08 -11.44
N LEU A 24 -5.42 5.80 -10.78
CA LEU A 24 -6.87 5.67 -10.97
C LEU A 24 -7.36 6.24 -12.31
N LYS A 25 -6.77 7.33 -12.81
CA LYS A 25 -7.09 7.87 -14.14
C LYS A 25 -6.79 6.87 -15.26
N ARG A 26 -5.74 6.06 -15.10
CA ARG A 26 -5.35 5.05 -16.10
C ARG A 26 -6.11 3.74 -15.94
N ARG A 27 -6.31 3.31 -14.69
CA ARG A 27 -6.98 2.05 -14.35
C ARG A 27 -7.85 2.26 -13.11
N PRO A 28 -9.16 2.52 -13.29
CA PRO A 28 -10.06 2.97 -12.22
C PRO A 28 -10.55 1.82 -11.31
N ILE A 29 -9.86 0.68 -11.32
CA ILE A 29 -10.19 -0.50 -10.54
C ILE A 29 -9.08 -0.73 -9.53
N ILE A 30 -9.45 -0.92 -8.27
CA ILE A 30 -8.56 -1.33 -7.18
C ILE A 30 -8.83 -2.80 -6.90
N THR A 31 -7.80 -3.64 -6.97
CA THR A 31 -7.96 -5.07 -6.70
C THR A 31 -7.79 -5.34 -5.21
N SER A 32 -8.71 -6.09 -4.62
CA SER A 32 -8.63 -6.52 -3.23
C SER A 32 -7.81 -7.81 -3.09
N LEU A 33 -6.96 -7.88 -2.06
CA LEU A 33 -6.30 -9.09 -1.59
C LEU A 33 -6.92 -9.49 -0.25
N MET A 34 -7.64 -10.61 -0.19
CA MET A 34 -8.25 -11.11 1.05
C MET A 34 -7.39 -12.18 1.71
N HIS A 35 -6.79 -13.05 0.90
CA HIS A 35 -5.97 -14.18 1.34
C HIS A 35 -4.62 -14.18 0.63
N ALA A 36 -3.54 -14.58 1.32
CA ALA A 36 -2.19 -14.51 0.78
C ALA A 36 -2.01 -15.38 -0.48
N GLU A 37 -2.76 -16.48 -0.57
CA GLU A 37 -2.77 -17.42 -1.70
C GLU A 37 -3.29 -16.77 -3.00
N GLU A 38 -4.07 -15.69 -2.89
CA GLU A 38 -4.60 -14.94 -4.03
C GLU A 38 -3.56 -13.97 -4.61
N LEU A 39 -2.44 -13.74 -3.93
CA LEU A 39 -1.43 -12.75 -4.32
C LEU A 39 -0.97 -12.93 -5.77
N PRO A 40 -0.63 -14.13 -6.29
CA PRO A 40 -0.24 -14.29 -7.69
C PRO A 40 -1.32 -13.82 -8.67
N ALA A 41 -2.59 -14.10 -8.39
CA ALA A 41 -3.71 -13.69 -9.23
C ALA A 41 -3.92 -12.16 -9.16
N VAL A 42 -3.80 -11.58 -7.96
CA VAL A 42 -3.88 -10.13 -7.75
C VAL A 42 -2.76 -9.39 -8.49
N LEU A 43 -1.53 -9.90 -8.46
CA LEU A 43 -0.39 -9.31 -9.16
C LEU A 43 -0.56 -9.40 -10.69
N ALA A 44 -1.18 -10.47 -11.20
CA ALA A 44 -1.45 -10.62 -12.63
C ALA A 44 -2.53 -9.67 -13.17
N THR A 45 -3.34 -9.06 -12.29
CA THR A 45 -4.37 -8.10 -12.74
C THR A 45 -3.75 -6.85 -13.37
N GLU A 46 -4.57 -6.14 -14.13
CA GLU A 46 -4.14 -4.85 -14.65
C GLU A 46 -4.16 -3.74 -13.60
N SER A 47 -4.88 -3.86 -12.48
CA SER A 47 -5.01 -2.75 -11.52
C SER A 47 -3.65 -2.18 -11.07
N ASN A 48 -3.59 -0.86 -10.89
CA ASN A 48 -2.38 -0.19 -10.42
C ASN A 48 -2.29 -0.14 -8.88
N ILE A 49 -3.38 -0.47 -8.20
CA ILE A 49 -3.51 -0.35 -6.74
C ILE A 49 -4.10 -1.66 -6.22
N VAL A 50 -3.46 -2.19 -5.19
CA VAL A 50 -3.89 -3.36 -4.44
C VAL A 50 -4.34 -2.91 -3.05
N PHE A 51 -5.55 -3.31 -2.67
CA PHE A 51 -6.09 -3.12 -1.33
C PHE A 51 -6.01 -4.43 -0.54
N ILE A 52 -5.12 -4.48 0.45
CA ILE A 52 -4.91 -5.62 1.34
C ILE A 52 -5.97 -5.54 2.45
N LEU A 53 -6.97 -6.42 2.38
CA LEU A 53 -8.05 -6.46 3.37
C LEU A 53 -7.59 -7.10 4.67
N LYS A 54 -6.86 -8.20 4.61
CA LYS A 54 -6.42 -8.96 5.78
C LYS A 54 -5.00 -9.48 5.58
N THR A 55 -4.20 -9.35 6.62
CA THR A 55 -2.83 -9.86 6.71
C THR A 55 -2.38 -9.82 8.17
N ASP A 56 -1.19 -10.30 8.46
CA ASP A 56 -0.54 -10.20 9.76
C ASP A 56 0.86 -9.55 9.63
N ILE A 57 1.49 -9.32 10.78
CA ILE A 57 2.83 -8.72 10.90
C ILE A 57 3.94 -9.56 10.25
N PHE A 58 3.78 -10.88 10.13
CA PHE A 58 4.81 -11.75 9.55
C PHE A 58 4.78 -11.72 8.03
N MET A 59 3.61 -11.48 7.43
CA MET A 59 3.41 -11.53 5.98
C MET A 59 3.44 -10.15 5.31
N ILE A 60 3.09 -9.08 6.03
CA ILE A 60 2.87 -7.76 5.43
C ILE A 60 4.08 -7.25 4.62
N GLU A 61 5.30 -7.37 5.14
CA GLU A 61 6.49 -6.85 4.45
C GLU A 61 6.71 -7.59 3.12
N SER A 62 6.62 -8.91 3.11
CA SER A 62 6.77 -9.74 1.91
C SER A 62 5.67 -9.49 0.87
N ILE A 63 4.42 -9.30 1.31
CA ILE A 63 3.31 -8.98 0.42
C ILE A 63 3.53 -7.61 -0.25
N VAL A 64 3.93 -6.61 0.53
CA VAL A 64 4.15 -5.24 0.04
C VAL A 64 5.33 -5.19 -0.94
N GLU A 65 6.41 -5.91 -0.64
CA GLU A 65 7.57 -6.03 -1.53
C GLU A 65 7.15 -6.59 -2.90
N GLN A 66 6.43 -7.71 -2.94
CA GLN A 66 5.95 -8.32 -4.19
C GLN A 66 4.98 -7.40 -4.97
N ILE A 67 4.11 -6.67 -4.28
CA ILE A 67 3.23 -5.66 -4.91
C ILE A 67 4.07 -4.52 -5.52
N SER A 68 5.10 -4.05 -4.81
CA SER A 68 6.01 -3.01 -5.28
C SER A 68 6.81 -3.46 -6.51
N GLU A 69 7.33 -4.69 -6.50
CA GLU A 69 8.05 -5.30 -7.62
C GLU A 69 7.17 -5.43 -8.87
N ALA A 70 5.87 -5.68 -8.70
CA ALA A 70 4.89 -5.66 -9.78
C ALA A 70 4.52 -4.24 -10.26
N GLY A 71 5.11 -3.19 -9.68
CA GLY A 71 4.87 -1.79 -10.04
C GLY A 71 3.51 -1.25 -9.59
N LYS A 72 2.93 -1.84 -8.54
CA LYS A 72 1.61 -1.48 -8.02
C LYS A 72 1.73 -0.77 -6.68
N LEU A 73 0.72 0.03 -6.33
CA LEU A 73 0.61 0.65 -5.01
C LEU A 73 -0.08 -0.29 -4.04
N SER A 74 0.37 -0.31 -2.78
CA SER A 74 -0.17 -1.13 -1.71
C SER A 74 -0.93 -0.28 -0.68
N PHE A 75 -2.20 -0.63 -0.44
CA PHE A 75 -3.03 -0.01 0.58
C PHE A 75 -3.48 -1.07 1.57
N VAL A 76 -3.36 -0.81 2.87
CA VAL A 76 -3.72 -1.78 3.91
C VAL A 76 -4.97 -1.36 4.66
N HIS A 77 -5.87 -2.31 4.90
CA HIS A 77 -6.95 -2.13 5.84
C HIS A 77 -6.39 -2.15 7.28
N PHE A 78 -6.16 -0.98 7.86
CA PHE A 78 -5.46 -0.87 9.14
C PHE A 78 -6.19 -1.53 10.29
N ASP A 79 -7.53 -1.59 10.26
CA ASP A 79 -8.30 -2.26 11.31
C ASP A 79 -8.14 -3.79 11.32
N LEU A 80 -7.84 -4.41 10.18
CA LEU A 80 -7.90 -5.86 9.98
C LEU A 80 -6.52 -6.53 9.95
N ILE A 81 -5.43 -5.77 10.02
CA ILE A 81 -4.09 -6.33 10.15
C ILE A 81 -3.86 -6.89 11.56
N GLU A 82 -3.42 -8.14 11.66
CA GLU A 82 -3.18 -8.82 12.94
C GLU A 82 -1.74 -8.59 13.43
N GLY A 83 -1.52 -8.61 14.75
CA GLY A 83 -0.20 -8.41 15.35
C GLY A 83 0.33 -6.97 15.38
N ILE A 84 -0.39 -6.02 14.76
CA ILE A 84 -0.02 -4.59 14.75
C ILE A 84 -1.03 -3.76 15.54
N GLY A 85 -0.52 -3.03 16.54
CA GLY A 85 -1.30 -2.10 17.37
C GLY A 85 -1.96 -1.00 16.55
N LYS A 86 -3.20 -0.64 16.89
CA LYS A 86 -3.98 0.40 16.20
C LYS A 86 -3.64 1.80 16.69
N ASP A 87 -2.35 2.08 16.78
CA ASP A 87 -1.79 3.32 17.32
C ASP A 87 -0.79 3.97 16.35
N LYS A 88 -0.16 5.06 16.80
CA LYS A 88 0.84 5.78 16.01
C LYS A 88 2.08 4.94 15.70
N THR A 89 2.45 4.01 16.58
CA THR A 89 3.60 3.14 16.39
C THR A 89 3.31 2.10 15.32
N GLY A 90 2.11 1.52 15.31
CA GLY A 90 1.65 0.62 14.25
C GLY A 90 1.61 1.30 12.89
N VAL A 91 1.13 2.54 12.81
CA VAL A 91 1.17 3.32 11.56
C VAL A 91 2.61 3.64 11.14
N ARG A 92 3.48 4.01 12.08
CA ARG A 92 4.90 4.25 11.76
C ARG A 92 5.59 2.99 11.24
N TYR A 93 5.33 1.83 11.85
CA TYR A 93 5.84 0.55 11.37
C TYR A 93 5.38 0.28 9.93
N LEU A 94 4.09 0.49 9.64
CA LEU A 94 3.56 0.30 8.30
C LEU A 94 4.20 1.23 7.26
N ALA A 95 4.43 2.50 7.62
CA ALA A 95 5.04 3.49 6.74
C ALA A 95 6.55 3.23 6.51
N GLU A 96 7.31 2.99 7.59
CA GLU A 96 8.78 2.99 7.55
C GLU A 96 9.39 1.59 7.38
N LYS A 97 8.70 0.53 7.84
CA LYS A 97 9.20 -0.86 7.81
C LYS A 97 8.48 -1.69 6.76
N ALA A 98 7.16 -1.73 6.79
CA ALA A 98 6.42 -2.45 5.77
C ALA A 98 6.42 -1.72 4.41
N GLY A 99 6.58 -0.41 4.39
CA GLY A 99 6.71 0.38 3.16
C GLY A 99 5.41 0.49 2.35
N ILE A 100 4.25 0.52 3.03
CA ILE A 100 2.95 0.64 2.34
C ILE A 100 2.77 2.04 1.73
N ASP A 101 1.98 2.15 0.66
CA ASP A 101 1.69 3.44 0.05
C ASP A 101 0.54 4.20 0.75
N GLY A 102 -0.31 3.49 1.51
CA GLY A 102 -1.37 4.14 2.28
C GLY A 102 -2.25 3.22 3.12
N ILE A 103 -3.10 3.84 3.96
CA ILE A 103 -4.00 3.16 4.88
C ILE A 103 -5.47 3.41 4.49
N VAL A 104 -6.28 2.37 4.61
CA VAL A 104 -7.75 2.44 4.61
C VAL A 104 -8.26 2.01 5.99
N THR A 105 -9.18 2.76 6.56
CA THR A 105 -9.79 2.44 7.87
C THR A 105 -11.26 2.81 7.86
N THR A 106 -12.06 2.04 8.60
CA THR A 106 -13.48 2.34 8.82
C THR A 106 -13.72 3.09 10.13
N LYS A 107 -12.67 3.27 10.96
CA LYS A 107 -12.77 4.01 12.21
C LYS A 107 -12.64 5.51 11.96
N ASN A 108 -13.66 6.24 12.39
CA ASN A 108 -13.74 7.70 12.29
C ASN A 108 -12.84 8.45 13.30
N THR A 109 -11.93 7.75 13.99
CA THR A 109 -10.96 8.39 14.89
C THR A 109 -10.13 9.38 14.07
N ALA A 110 -10.42 10.67 14.27
CA ALA A 110 -9.80 11.77 13.57
C ALA A 110 -8.28 11.61 13.49
N ILE A 111 -7.83 11.17 12.31
CA ILE A 111 -6.48 11.29 11.76
C ILE A 111 -5.43 10.62 12.67
N VAL A 112 -4.88 9.46 12.28
CA VAL A 112 -3.55 9.08 12.81
C VAL A 112 -2.61 10.23 12.41
N GLY A 113 -2.35 11.11 13.39
CA GLY A 113 -2.35 12.56 13.19
C GLY A 113 -1.63 13.05 11.95
N ARG A 114 -2.28 13.92 11.16
CA ARG A 114 -1.75 14.74 10.06
C ARG A 114 -0.22 14.69 10.01
N GLN A 115 0.35 13.64 9.39
CA GLN A 115 1.79 13.48 9.35
C GLN A 115 2.26 14.39 8.21
N LYS A 116 2.62 15.62 8.58
CA LYS A 116 3.47 16.50 7.76
C LYS A 116 4.78 15.81 7.30
N ASN A 117 5.08 14.59 7.79
CA ASN A 117 6.27 13.81 7.51
C ASN A 117 5.96 12.36 7.03
N TRP A 118 4.86 12.08 6.32
CA TRP A 118 4.80 10.85 5.49
C TRP A 118 5.75 11.05 4.30
N ALA A 119 7.05 10.97 4.58
CA ALA A 119 8.13 11.15 3.63
C ALA A 119 8.61 9.75 3.23
N CYS A 120 8.22 9.31 2.04
CA CYS A 120 9.09 8.49 1.21
C CYS A 120 10.16 9.40 0.59
#